data_AF-A0A7S2WPT8-F1
#
_entry.id   AF-A0A7S2WPT8-F1
#
_cell.length_a   1.000
_cell.length_b   1.000
_cell.length_c   1.000
_cell.angle_alpha   90.00
_cell.angle_beta   90.00
_cell.angle_gamma   90.00
#
_symmetry.space_group_name_H-M   'P 1'
#
loop_
_entity.id
_entity.type
_entity.pdbx_description
1 polymer ?
#
loop_
_entity_poly.entity_id
_entity_poly.type
_entity_poly.pdbx_seq_one_letter_code
_entity_poly.pdbx_strand_id
1 'polypeptide(L)'
;VFALTLEDGQYYYGYCRKMLPPGKPIRYDVDRRYPEVLCLISKSTELDMFERILDCFQGRRVVDPNSCMGFLQALGQVSPLPNPGASFRFRSSSLGVLCEYKFSRPQLGEKGHADLVFKYLTPKMLRYVVGAVLSEQRIIFISK
;
A
#
# COMPACT_ATOMS: atom_id res chain seq x y z
N VAL A 1 -2.18 -3.25 5.12
CA VAL A 1 -1.63 -2.03 5.76
C VAL A 1 -1.29 -2.36 7.19
N PHE A 2 -0.18 -1.84 7.72
CA PHE A 2 0.11 -1.85 9.17
C PHE A 2 0.29 -0.42 9.67
N ALA A 3 0.22 -0.21 10.99
CA ALA A 3 0.50 1.07 11.63
C ALA A 3 1.70 0.94 12.58
N LEU A 4 2.56 1.94 12.60
CA LEU A 4 3.65 2.12 13.56
C LEU A 4 3.29 3.32 14.44
N THR A 5 3.18 3.09 15.74
CA THR A 5 2.95 4.15 16.72
C THR A 5 4.29 4.75 17.13
N LEU A 6 4.40 6.07 17.04
CA LEU A 6 5.56 6.82 17.50
C LEU A 6 5.44 7.18 18.99
N GLU A 7 6.53 7.65 19.58
CA GLU A 7 6.59 8.07 20.99
C GLU A 7 5.60 9.20 21.32
N ASP A 8 5.33 10.09 20.37
CA ASP A 8 4.36 11.19 20.49
C ASP A 8 2.89 10.75 20.26
N GLY A 9 2.65 9.45 20.06
CA GLY A 9 1.34 8.90 19.76
C GLY A 9 0.88 9.12 18.31
N GLN A 10 1.70 9.73 17.44
CA GLN A 10 1.42 9.80 16.01
C GLN A 10 1.62 8.44 15.34
N TYR A 11 1.01 8.27 14.17
CA TYR A 11 1.12 7.04 13.39
C TYR A 11 1.87 7.26 12.08
N TYR A 12 2.70 6.28 11.72
CA TYR A 12 3.05 6.01 10.34
C TYR A 12 2.28 4.78 9.85
N TYR A 13 1.85 4.81 8.60
CA TYR A 13 1.17 3.71 7.93
C TYR A 13 2.10 3.05 6.92
N GLY A 14 2.19 1.73 7.00
CA GLY A 14 2.92 0.87 6.07
C GLY A 14 1.97 0.25 5.04
N TYR A 15 2.13 0.66 3.78
CA TYR A 15 1.40 0.15 2.62
C TYR A 15 2.23 -0.91 1.92
N CYS A 16 1.82 -2.18 2.03
CA CYS A 16 2.66 -3.30 1.59
C CYS A 16 2.04 -4.09 0.45
N ARG A 17 2.88 -4.52 -0.48
CA ARG A 17 2.55 -5.48 -1.53
C ARG A 17 3.50 -6.67 -1.47
N LYS A 18 2.93 -7.84 -1.21
CA LYS A 18 3.64 -9.12 -1.34
C LYS A 18 3.69 -9.51 -2.81
N MET A 19 4.87 -9.82 -3.31
CA MET A 19 5.15 -10.15 -4.71
C MET A 19 6.00 -11.41 -4.77
N LEU A 20 5.86 -12.18 -5.85
CA LEU A 20 6.83 -13.22 -6.17
C LEU A 20 7.89 -12.64 -7.10
N PRO A 21 9.19 -12.91 -6.87
CA PRO A 21 10.22 -12.44 -7.78
C PRO A 21 10.01 -13.00 -9.20
N PRO A 22 10.34 -12.23 -10.26
CA PRO A 22 10.24 -12.69 -11.64
C PRO A 22 11.13 -13.93 -11.85
N GLY A 23 10.67 -14.87 -12.68
CA GLY A 23 11.35 -16.15 -12.89
C GLY A 23 10.46 -17.19 -13.56
N LYS A 24 11.07 -18.26 -14.08
CA LYS A 24 10.35 -19.34 -14.78
C LYS A 24 9.28 -19.95 -13.86
N PRO A 25 8.10 -20.34 -14.41
CA PRO A 25 7.11 -21.08 -13.63
C PRO A 25 7.76 -22.32 -13.02
N ILE A 26 7.29 -22.69 -11.83
CA ILE A 26 7.86 -23.81 -11.05
C ILE A 26 7.80 -25.06 -11.92
N ARG A 27 8.97 -25.53 -12.37
CA ARG A 27 9.17 -26.94 -12.69
C ARG A 27 9.66 -27.62 -11.40
N TYR A 28 9.42 -28.92 -11.26
CA TYR A 28 9.74 -29.68 -10.05
C TYR A 28 11.26 -29.71 -9.72
N ASP A 29 12.10 -29.24 -10.65
CA ASP A 29 13.56 -29.16 -10.61
C ASP A 29 14.11 -27.74 -10.39
N VAL A 30 13.28 -26.70 -10.20
CA VAL A 30 13.72 -25.30 -9.99
C VAL A 30 13.41 -24.84 -8.57
N ASP A 31 14.41 -24.22 -7.91
CA ASP A 31 14.35 -23.74 -6.53
C ASP A 31 13.09 -22.92 -6.19
N ARG A 32 12.57 -23.10 -4.97
CA ARG A 32 11.41 -22.36 -4.46
C ARG A 32 11.71 -20.85 -4.42
N ARG A 33 10.92 -20.08 -5.16
CA ARG A 33 10.93 -18.61 -5.06
C ARG A 33 10.23 -18.14 -3.79
N TYR A 34 10.98 -17.52 -2.89
CA TYR A 34 10.40 -16.90 -1.70
C TYR A 34 9.69 -15.59 -2.07
N PRO A 35 8.55 -15.29 -1.44
CA PRO A 35 7.87 -14.02 -1.66
C PRO A 35 8.70 -12.86 -1.09
N GLU A 36 8.73 -11.76 -1.84
CA GLU A 36 9.27 -10.48 -1.40
C GLU A 36 8.14 -9.52 -1.06
N VAL A 37 8.44 -8.52 -0.23
CA VAL A 37 7.46 -7.50 0.16
C VAL A 37 8.07 -6.13 -0.05
N LEU A 38 7.39 -5.27 -0.80
CA LEU A 38 7.65 -3.83 -0.82
C LEU A 38 6.67 -3.15 0.13
N CYS A 39 7.16 -2.31 1.02
CA CYS A 39 6.32 -1.45 1.85
C CYS A 39 6.69 0.03 1.66
N LEU A 40 5.69 0.87 1.40
CA LEU A 40 5.81 2.32 1.43
C LEU A 40 5.34 2.82 2.80
N ILE A 41 6.16 3.60 3.47
CA ILE A 41 5.87 4.13 4.81
C ILE A 41 5.53 5.62 4.70
N SER A 42 4.38 6.04 5.23
CA SER A 42 3.92 7.43 5.15
C SER A 42 3.03 7.82 6.33
N LYS A 43 2.99 9.12 6.68
CA LYS A 43 1.99 9.67 7.61
C LYS A 43 0.61 9.84 6.97
N SER A 44 0.56 9.80 5.64
CA SER A 44 -0.67 9.92 4.85
C SER A 44 -1.51 8.64 4.95
N THR A 45 -2.84 8.76 4.99
CA THR A 45 -3.79 7.64 5.21
C THR A 45 -4.45 7.12 3.93
N GLU A 46 -4.17 7.71 2.77
CA GLU A 46 -4.89 7.49 1.51
C GLU A 46 -4.49 6.18 0.82
N LEU A 47 -5.08 5.07 1.28
CA LEU A 47 -4.79 3.71 0.83
C LEU A 47 -4.88 3.53 -0.69
N ASP A 48 -5.94 4.01 -1.36
CA ASP A 48 -6.13 3.82 -2.81
C ASP A 48 -4.96 4.38 -3.63
N MET A 49 -4.41 5.53 -3.20
CA MET A 49 -3.29 6.16 -3.86
C MET A 49 -2.04 5.27 -3.76
N PHE A 50 -1.75 4.76 -2.56
CA PHE A 50 -0.59 3.88 -2.36
C PHE A 50 -0.78 2.51 -3.02
N GLU A 51 -1.98 1.95 -3.06
CA GLU A 51 -2.25 0.70 -3.79
C GLU A 51 -1.96 0.86 -5.28
N ARG A 52 -2.41 1.96 -5.90
CA ARG A 52 -2.09 2.25 -7.30
C ARG A 52 -0.60 2.43 -7.55
N ILE A 53 0.13 3.09 -6.63
CA ILE A 53 1.59 3.20 -6.72
C ILE A 53 2.24 1.82 -6.67
N LEU A 54 1.81 0.96 -5.74
CA LEU A 54 2.30 -0.40 -5.60
C LEU A 54 1.96 -1.27 -6.82
N ASP A 55 0.79 -1.08 -7.45
CA ASP A 55 0.42 -1.74 -8.70
C ASP A 55 1.37 -1.35 -9.84
N CYS A 56 1.63 -0.04 -10.00
CA CYS A 56 2.60 0.43 -11.00
C CYS A 56 4.01 -0.11 -10.74
N PHE A 57 4.45 -0.14 -9.49
CA PHE A 57 5.73 -0.73 -9.11
C PHE A 57 5.78 -2.23 -9.45
N GLN A 58 4.75 -2.98 -9.08
CA GLN A 58 4.66 -4.41 -9.35
C GLN A 58 4.68 -4.68 -10.86
N GLY A 59 3.93 -3.93 -11.66
CA GLY A 59 3.96 -4.02 -13.12
C GLY A 59 5.34 -3.75 -13.69
N ARG A 60 6.00 -2.67 -13.23
CA ARG A 60 7.38 -2.36 -13.64
C ARG A 60 8.35 -3.46 -13.26
N ARG A 61 8.23 -4.02 -12.07
CA ARG A 61 9.08 -5.12 -11.59
C ARG A 61 8.99 -6.36 -12.47
N VAL A 62 7.83 -6.63 -13.08
CA VAL A 62 7.66 -7.74 -14.02
C VAL A 62 8.36 -7.45 -15.36
N VAL A 63 8.29 -6.20 -15.83
CA VAL A 63 8.80 -5.80 -17.14
C VAL A 63 10.31 -5.50 -17.13
N ASP A 64 10.78 -4.79 -16.11
CA ASP A 64 12.13 -4.25 -16.01
C ASP A 64 12.58 -4.17 -14.53
N PRO A 65 12.97 -5.31 -13.93
CA PRO A 65 13.31 -5.40 -12.52
C PRO A 65 14.47 -4.48 -12.11
N ASN A 66 15.40 -4.21 -13.02
CA ASN A 66 16.61 -3.44 -12.75
C ASN A 66 16.32 -1.93 -12.58
N SER A 67 15.21 -1.43 -13.15
CA SER A 67 14.82 -0.01 -13.00
C SER A 67 13.89 0.28 -11.82
N CYS A 68 13.54 -0.72 -11.01
CA CYS A 68 12.68 -0.56 -9.83
C CYS A 68 13.26 0.45 -8.82
N MET A 69 14.58 0.46 -8.62
CA MET A 69 15.20 1.41 -7.70
C MET A 69 15.04 2.85 -8.19
N GLY A 70 15.21 3.08 -9.50
CA GLY A 70 15.01 4.40 -10.10
C GLY A 70 13.55 4.88 -10.02
N PHE A 71 12.58 3.97 -10.00
CA PHE A 71 11.19 4.32 -9.72
C PHE A 71 11.00 4.80 -8.27
N LEU A 72 11.54 4.06 -7.30
CA LEU A 72 11.42 4.40 -5.88
C LEU A 72 12.12 5.71 -5.53
N GLN A 73 13.30 5.95 -6.11
CA GLN A 73 14.03 7.21 -5.95
C GLN A 73 13.23 8.39 -6.51
N ALA A 74 12.71 8.27 -7.72
CA ALA A 74 11.89 9.33 -8.33
C ALA A 74 10.60 9.60 -7.53
N LEU A 75 9.96 8.55 -7.01
CA LEU A 75 8.80 8.69 -6.12
C LEU A 75 9.17 9.40 -4.81
N GLY A 76 10.31 9.03 -4.20
CA GLY A 76 10.78 9.62 -2.93
C GLY A 76 11.07 11.12 -3.04
N GLN A 77 11.49 11.59 -4.22
CA GLN A 77 11.72 13.02 -4.49
C GLN A 77 10.44 13.87 -4.53
N VAL A 78 9.27 13.24 -4.60
CA VAL A 78 7.97 13.96 -4.57
C VAL A 78 7.66 14.50 -3.18
N SER A 79 8.36 14.05 -2.12
CA SER A 79 8.10 14.53 -0.76
C SER A 79 8.34 16.05 -0.63
N PRO A 80 7.41 16.82 -0.02
CA PRO A 80 6.18 16.37 0.64
C PRO A 80 5.04 16.05 -0.35
N LEU A 81 4.19 15.09 0.02
CA LEU A 81 2.96 14.80 -0.73
C LEU A 81 2.07 16.05 -0.87
N PRO A 82 1.37 16.22 -2.00
CA PRO A 82 0.55 17.40 -2.22
C PRO A 82 -0.66 17.42 -1.28
N ASN A 83 -1.34 18.56 -1.21
CA ASN A 83 -2.57 18.71 -0.42
C ASN A 83 -3.67 17.71 -0.88
N PRO A 84 -4.58 17.29 0.02
CA PRO A 84 -5.75 16.49 -0.36
C PRO A 84 -6.51 17.10 -1.56
N GLY A 85 -6.94 16.26 -2.50
CA GLY A 85 -7.59 16.68 -3.75
C GLY A 85 -6.64 17.10 -4.88
N ALA A 86 -5.35 17.27 -4.63
CA ALA A 86 -4.36 17.60 -5.66
C ALA A 86 -3.68 16.35 -6.25
N SER A 87 -3.15 16.48 -7.46
CA SER A 87 -2.36 15.44 -8.13
C SER A 87 -0.87 15.78 -8.11
N PHE A 88 -0.03 14.75 -8.15
CA PHE A 88 1.40 14.87 -8.41
C PHE A 88 1.82 13.98 -9.58
N ARG A 89 2.99 14.29 -10.13
CA ARG A 89 3.61 13.49 -11.19
C ARG A 89 5.08 13.28 -10.89
N PHE A 90 5.61 12.15 -11.34
CA PHE A 90 7.04 11.93 -11.41
C PHE A 90 7.38 11.11 -12.65
N ARG A 91 8.65 11.17 -13.06
CA ARG A 91 9.15 10.45 -14.22
C ARG A 91 10.25 9.49 -13.81
N SER A 92 10.31 8.33 -14.48
CA SER A 92 11.36 7.35 -14.24
C SER A 92 11.58 6.49 -15.47
N SER A 93 12.85 6.27 -15.84
CA SER A 93 13.23 5.56 -17.06
C SER A 93 13.19 4.04 -16.92
N SER A 94 12.46 3.35 -17.80
CA SER A 94 12.37 1.90 -17.87
C SER A 94 12.68 1.43 -19.29
N LEU A 95 13.60 0.46 -19.44
CA LEU A 95 14.06 -0.04 -20.74
C LEU A 95 14.45 1.07 -21.74
N GLY A 96 15.05 2.16 -21.25
CA GLY A 96 15.44 3.32 -22.06
C GLY A 96 14.30 4.29 -22.41
N VAL A 97 13.06 4.01 -21.99
CA VAL A 97 11.89 4.88 -22.20
C VAL A 97 11.59 5.67 -20.93
N LEU A 98 11.39 6.98 -21.04
CA LEU A 98 10.99 7.82 -19.92
C LEU A 98 9.48 7.69 -19.64
N CYS A 99 9.10 6.96 -18.58
CA CYS A 99 7.71 6.82 -18.17
C CYS A 99 7.29 7.96 -17.24
N GLU A 100 6.11 8.55 -17.46
CA GLU A 100 5.49 9.53 -16.55
C GLU A 100 4.34 8.87 -15.78
N TYR A 101 4.34 9.04 -14.46
CA TYR A 101 3.29 8.53 -13.57
C TYR A 101 2.53 9.72 -12.98
N LYS A 102 1.20 9.62 -12.93
CA LYS A 102 0.33 10.62 -12.31
C LYS A 102 -0.53 9.96 -11.24
N PHE A 103 -0.48 10.48 -10.04
CA PHE A 103 -1.29 10.04 -8.91
C PHE A 103 -2.08 11.22 -8.37
N SER A 104 -3.29 10.94 -7.86
CA SER A 104 -4.14 11.94 -7.22
C SER A 104 -4.31 11.57 -5.76
N ARG A 105 -4.16 12.56 -4.89
CA ARG A 105 -4.49 12.42 -3.49
C ARG A 105 -6.01 12.63 -3.33
N PRO A 106 -6.76 11.66 -2.80
CA PRO A 106 -8.18 11.80 -2.49
C PRO A 106 -8.52 13.08 -1.72
N GLN A 107 -9.76 13.56 -1.86
CA GLN A 107 -10.25 14.67 -1.03
C GLN A 107 -10.50 14.21 0.41
N LEU A 108 -10.45 15.15 1.35
CA LEU A 108 -10.73 14.85 2.75
C LEU A 108 -12.18 14.34 2.89
N GLY A 109 -12.37 13.21 3.58
CA GLY A 109 -13.71 12.66 3.84
C GLY A 109 -14.29 11.79 2.73
N GLU A 110 -13.58 11.58 1.62
CA GLU A 110 -13.88 10.49 0.70
C GLU A 110 -13.76 9.18 1.49
N LYS A 111 -14.85 8.40 1.58
CA LYS A 111 -14.93 7.18 2.41
C LYS A 111 -14.03 6.09 1.82
N GLY A 112 -12.74 6.18 2.05
CA GLY A 112 -11.83 5.09 1.78
C GLY A 112 -12.16 3.92 2.72
N HIS A 113 -12.53 2.78 2.16
CA HIS A 113 -12.37 1.45 2.78
C HIS A 113 -13.27 1.08 3.98
N ALA A 114 -14.21 1.93 4.40
CA ALA A 114 -15.24 1.52 5.37
C ALA A 114 -15.98 0.26 4.90
N ASP A 115 -16.18 0.14 3.58
CA ASP A 115 -16.83 -0.99 2.92
C ASP A 115 -16.12 -2.33 3.19
N LEU A 116 -14.79 -2.34 3.41
CA LEU A 116 -14.07 -3.58 3.73
C LEU A 116 -14.49 -4.14 5.11
N VAL A 117 -14.75 -3.27 6.09
CA VAL A 117 -15.22 -3.71 7.41
C VAL A 117 -16.61 -4.34 7.26
N PHE A 118 -17.50 -3.71 6.50
CA PHE A 118 -18.86 -4.22 6.26
C PHE A 118 -18.88 -5.46 5.35
N LYS A 119 -17.85 -5.66 4.52
CA LYS A 119 -17.71 -6.86 3.69
C LYS A 119 -17.46 -8.12 4.52
N TYR A 120 -16.72 -8.02 5.61
CA TYR A 120 -16.28 -9.20 6.39
C TYR A 120 -16.95 -9.35 7.76
N LEU A 121 -17.53 -8.28 8.32
CA LEU A 121 -18.23 -8.34 9.61
C LEU A 121 -19.75 -8.39 9.42
N THR A 122 -20.39 -9.39 10.03
CA THR A 122 -21.86 -9.44 10.08
C THR A 122 -22.41 -8.28 10.93
N PRO A 123 -23.67 -7.84 10.72
CA PRO A 123 -24.28 -6.80 11.56
C PRO A 123 -24.26 -7.12 13.06
N LYS A 124 -24.35 -8.41 13.41
CA LYS A 124 -24.23 -8.85 14.81
C LYS A 124 -22.83 -8.63 15.35
N MET A 125 -21.78 -9.02 14.61
CA MET A 125 -20.38 -8.80 15.00
C MET A 125 -20.06 -7.31 15.11
N LEU A 126 -20.57 -6.49 14.18
CA LEU A 126 -20.37 -5.04 14.21
C LEU A 126 -20.90 -4.42 15.51
N ARG A 127 -22.10 -4.81 15.97
CA ARG A 127 -22.65 -4.34 17.25
C ARG A 127 -21.74 -4.70 18.43
N TYR A 128 -21.19 -5.90 18.46
CA TYR A 128 -20.25 -6.31 19.52
C TYR A 128 -18.95 -5.51 19.47
N VAL A 129 -18.39 -5.31 18.27
CA VAL A 129 -17.17 -4.51 18.08
C VAL A 129 -17.42 -3.08 18.56
N VAL A 130 -18.53 -2.45 18.16
CA VAL A 130 -18.88 -1.10 18.62
C VAL A 130 -19.03 -1.05 20.14
N GLY A 131 -19.75 -2.00 20.74
CA GLY A 131 -19.90 -2.06 22.21
C GLY A 131 -18.56 -2.23 22.94
N ALA A 132 -17.69 -3.11 22.42
CA ALA A 132 -16.35 -3.34 22.97
C ALA A 132 -15.46 -2.10 22.87
N VAL A 133 -15.51 -1.37 21.73
CA VAL A 133 -14.79 -0.10 21.54
C VAL A 133 -15.29 0.97 22.52
N LEU A 134 -16.62 1.13 22.65
CA LEU A 134 -17.22 2.10 23.57
C LEU A 134 -16.92 1.81 25.04
N SER A 135 -16.60 0.56 25.37
CA SER A 135 -16.23 0.12 26.72
C SER A 135 -14.71 -0.06 26.89
N GLU A 136 -13.91 0.45 25.94
CA GLU A 136 -12.44 0.38 25.92
C GLU A 136 -11.88 -1.03 26.19
N GLN A 137 -12.59 -2.06 25.70
CA GLN A 137 -12.18 -3.44 25.88
C GLN A 137 -10.98 -3.80 25.00
N ARG A 138 -10.24 -4.84 25.39
CA ARG A 138 -9.21 -5.43 24.54
C ARG A 138 -9.88 -6.23 23.41
N ILE A 139 -9.64 -5.82 22.17
CA ILE A 139 -10.23 -6.44 20.98
C ILE A 139 -9.11 -7.09 20.16
N ILE A 140 -9.29 -8.36 19.78
CA ILE A 140 -8.37 -9.09 18.91
C ILE A 140 -9.15 -9.58 17.68
N PHE A 141 -8.73 -9.13 16.50
CA PHE A 141 -9.24 -9.65 15.23
C PHE A 141 -8.33 -10.75 14.70
N ILE A 142 -8.91 -11.84 14.22
CA ILE A 142 -8.19 -12.97 13.62
C ILE A 142 -8.76 -13.19 12.22
N SER A 143 -7.90 -13.18 11.20
CA SER A 143 -8.24 -13.49 9.81
C SER A 143 -7.21 -14.47 9.25
N LYS A 144 -7.64 -15.28 8.26
CA LYS A 144 -6.75 -16.06 7.40
C LYS A 144 -6.27 -15.23 6.22
#